data_AF-A0A7S7SN68-F1
#
_entry.id   AF-A0A7S7SN68-F1
#
_cell.length_a   1.000
_cell.length_b   1.000
_cell.length_c   1.000
_cell.angle_alpha   90.00
_cell.angle_beta   90.00
_cell.angle_gamma   90.00
#
_symmetry.space_group_name_H-M   'P 1'
#
loop_
_entity.id
_entity.type
_entity.pdbx_description
1 polymer ?
#
loop_
_entity_poly.entity_id
_entity_poly.type
_entity_poly.pdbx_seq_one_letter_code
_entity_poly.pdbx_strand_id
1 'polypeptide(L)'
;MPEKIFKYSYLPAGLSSTTYPSGRVVSWSYDIAGRPDTVLDGAGGTAFATAVKYDMMGGLSKLSLGSGLEENWTYSSTRGQVRQVTLGMPASPNSVGSWQYSYCAGKSYADECATNNGNVMSQTIGPLGAVQTYTYDGMNRLKRFSETETFQQTYVYDQYGNRALLTGSTMPPWPSGAEVTNDQPSDVATIFPSNQWSQSTVVNGYVTKPKSDAYPTLSYDAEGRVATAVTGATGSANASYGYDGEGRRVQRTSSGVTTYYVYDAAGQLAAEYGSSVAASGRQYLTVDALGSTRVVTDQNKTVVPGQRHDYMPFGGSLLSTQNGRTTTLGYGVDEALASLSTLFTGKERDAETGLDFFEARYFSSAQGRFTSPDPLTWQVWQYGSDDDRAKFQEFISDPQNFNLYAYVRNNPLKYTDPTGTYYCNGSDADCKKVEAAYNQAKAAAANKDLSKDERAAINKTLKFLGKPGEVNGVVVVFGAAAKGATAVTDTTKSFGSTITTITFDPKNLARVDARTLSETLIHEGTHGVDDFPLGHNPMTKAAEMQTEMNAYSNQSNVAKGLGVASPWGVWSPGISDADRQKAIQNNAQKSTRIWCQNGGNCK
;
A
#
# COMPACT_ATOMS: atom_id res chain seq x y z
N MET A 1 5.48 3.39 32.86
CA MET A 1 4.99 2.16 32.20
C MET A 1 6.17 1.22 32.02
N PRO A 2 6.05 -0.10 32.23
CA PRO A 2 7.13 -1.04 31.91
C PRO A 2 7.49 -0.90 30.42
N GLU A 3 8.78 -0.99 30.12
CA GLU A 3 9.32 -0.83 28.77
C GLU A 3 8.74 -1.90 27.83
N LYS A 4 8.15 -1.48 26.71
CA LYS A 4 7.57 -2.39 25.72
C LYS A 4 8.64 -2.76 24.69
N ILE A 5 9.38 -3.82 24.96
CA ILE A 5 10.55 -4.21 24.15
C ILE A 5 10.18 -5.27 23.12
N PHE A 6 10.49 -5.01 21.85
CA PHE A 6 10.57 -6.04 20.81
C PHE A 6 11.98 -6.59 20.71
N LYS A 7 12.11 -7.90 20.45
CA LYS A 7 13.39 -8.53 20.12
C LYS A 7 13.27 -9.23 18.78
N TYR A 8 14.23 -9.00 17.89
CA TYR A 8 14.27 -9.60 16.57
C TYR A 8 15.50 -10.50 16.47
N SER A 9 15.33 -11.69 15.89
CA SER A 9 16.43 -12.58 15.51
C SER A 9 16.38 -12.82 14.02
N TYR A 10 17.54 -12.95 13.39
CA TYR A 10 17.67 -13.05 11.94
C TYR A 10 18.48 -14.28 11.54
N LEU A 11 18.06 -14.91 10.45
CA LEU A 11 18.84 -15.85 9.65
C LEU A 11 19.40 -15.11 8.43
N PRO A 12 20.38 -15.67 7.71
CA PRO A 12 20.86 -15.08 6.45
C PRO A 12 19.73 -14.81 5.43
N ALA A 13 18.68 -15.63 5.45
CA ALA A 13 17.52 -15.51 4.56
C ALA A 13 16.47 -14.47 4.99
N GLY A 14 16.49 -13.98 6.24
CA GLY A 14 15.48 -13.05 6.73
C GLY A 14 15.25 -13.07 8.24
N LEU A 15 14.11 -12.50 8.66
CA LEU A 15 13.66 -12.48 10.06
C LEU A 15 13.36 -13.90 10.56
N SER A 16 14.17 -14.41 11.47
CA SER A 16 13.96 -15.73 12.07
C SER A 16 12.87 -15.74 13.12
N SER A 17 12.81 -14.71 13.96
CA SER A 17 11.80 -14.61 15.01
C SER A 17 11.64 -13.19 15.54
N THR A 18 10.43 -12.90 16.03
CA THR A 18 10.06 -11.67 16.75
C THR A 18 9.51 -12.06 18.11
N THR A 19 10.13 -11.56 19.17
CA THR A 19 9.58 -11.56 20.51
C THR A 19 8.84 -10.25 20.74
N TYR A 20 7.54 -10.34 20.96
CA TYR A 20 6.67 -9.21 21.28
C TYR A 20 6.85 -8.80 22.74
N PRO A 21 6.47 -7.56 23.13
CA PRO A 21 6.57 -7.12 24.51
C PRO A 21 5.73 -7.95 25.51
N SER A 22 4.75 -8.72 25.03
CA SER A 22 4.02 -9.70 25.83
C SER A 22 4.83 -10.96 26.17
N GLY A 23 6.01 -11.14 25.58
CA GLY A 23 6.81 -12.37 25.65
C GLY A 23 6.44 -13.41 24.58
N ARG A 24 5.35 -13.20 23.82
CA ARG A 24 5.01 -14.06 22.68
C ARG A 24 6.13 -14.05 21.66
N VAL A 25 6.47 -15.21 21.11
CA VAL A 25 7.46 -15.33 20.04
C VAL A 25 6.76 -15.82 18.78
N VAL A 26 6.98 -15.15 17.66
CA VAL A 26 6.63 -15.66 16.32
C VAL A 26 7.93 -15.99 15.61
N SER A 27 7.98 -17.12 14.91
CA SER A 27 9.18 -17.56 14.19
C SER A 27 8.86 -18.00 12.78
N TRP A 28 9.81 -17.78 11.87
CA TRP A 28 9.69 -18.08 10.45
C TRP A 28 10.77 -19.05 9.98
N SER A 29 10.41 -19.88 9.03
CA SER A 29 11.36 -20.58 8.17
C SER A 29 11.21 -20.11 6.73
N TYR A 30 12.21 -20.43 5.90
CA TYR A 30 12.31 -19.92 4.54
C TYR A 30 12.54 -21.07 3.56
N ASP A 31 11.99 -20.94 2.35
CA ASP A 31 12.29 -21.83 1.24
C ASP A 31 13.69 -21.57 0.67
N ILE A 32 14.10 -22.37 -0.33
CA ILE A 32 15.41 -22.25 -0.98
C ILE A 32 15.62 -20.91 -1.71
N ALA A 33 14.55 -20.15 -1.97
CA ALA A 33 14.58 -18.83 -2.59
C ALA A 33 14.54 -17.70 -1.55
N GLY A 34 14.62 -18.02 -0.26
CA GLY A 34 14.60 -17.03 0.83
C GLY A 34 13.22 -16.41 1.09
N ARG A 35 12.13 -17.07 0.66
CA ARG A 35 10.75 -16.60 0.93
C ARG A 35 10.15 -17.35 2.12
N PRO A 36 9.28 -16.73 2.94
CA PRO A 36 8.66 -17.40 4.07
C PRO A 36 7.98 -18.73 3.65
N ASP A 37 8.22 -19.82 4.37
CA ASP A 37 7.58 -21.13 4.11
C ASP A 37 6.74 -21.61 5.29
N THR A 38 7.21 -21.42 6.53
CA THR A 38 6.41 -21.74 7.73
C THR A 38 6.45 -20.60 8.73
N VAL A 39 5.37 -20.48 9.51
CA VAL A 39 5.23 -19.49 10.57
C VAL A 39 4.71 -20.18 11.83
N LEU A 40 5.42 -20.07 12.94
CA LEU A 40 5.14 -20.77 14.20
C LEU A 40 4.95 -19.81 15.37
N ASP A 41 4.08 -20.18 16.31
CA ASP A 41 3.89 -19.52 17.61
C ASP A 41 4.98 -19.98 18.59
N GLY A 42 6.21 -19.55 18.34
CA GLY A 42 7.42 -19.92 19.07
C GLY A 42 8.22 -21.03 18.38
N ALA A 43 9.50 -21.16 18.73
CA ALA A 43 10.38 -22.19 18.17
C ALA A 43 9.88 -23.59 18.58
N GLY A 44 9.40 -24.37 17.61
CA GLY A 44 8.77 -25.68 17.85
C GLY A 44 7.32 -25.61 18.35
N GLY A 45 6.70 -24.42 18.33
CA GLY A 45 5.31 -24.21 18.71
C GLY A 45 4.31 -24.64 17.63
N THR A 46 3.01 -24.42 17.91
CA THR A 46 1.96 -24.71 16.93
C THR A 46 2.04 -23.73 15.76
N ALA A 47 1.78 -24.22 14.55
CA ALA A 47 1.91 -23.41 13.34
C ALA A 47 0.76 -22.40 13.18
N PHE A 48 1.08 -21.21 12.70
CA PHE A 48 0.15 -20.33 12.00
C PHE A 48 0.06 -20.75 10.52
N ALA A 49 1.21 -21.02 9.89
CA ALA A 49 1.30 -21.54 8.54
C ALA A 49 2.26 -22.73 8.52
N THR A 50 1.81 -23.84 7.94
CA THR A 50 2.59 -25.09 7.82
C THR A 50 3.33 -25.18 6.48
N ALA A 51 2.87 -24.46 5.46
CA ALA A 51 3.54 -24.29 4.19
C ALA A 51 3.03 -23.01 3.50
N VAL A 52 3.92 -22.30 2.85
CA VAL A 52 3.60 -21.17 1.97
C VAL A 52 4.28 -21.44 0.64
N LYS A 53 3.50 -21.44 -0.44
CA LYS A 53 3.97 -21.69 -1.80
C LYS A 53 3.66 -20.49 -2.67
N TYR A 54 4.54 -20.30 -3.64
CA TYR A 54 4.51 -19.14 -4.52
C TYR A 54 4.50 -19.61 -5.97
N ASP A 55 3.95 -18.79 -6.86
CA ASP A 55 4.04 -18.99 -8.29
C ASP A 55 5.38 -18.51 -8.85
N MET A 56 5.55 -18.61 -10.17
CA MET A 56 6.78 -18.19 -10.86
C MET A 56 6.99 -16.66 -10.87
N MET A 57 5.94 -15.87 -10.62
CA MET A 57 5.97 -14.40 -10.55
C MET A 57 6.11 -13.91 -9.10
N GLY A 58 6.30 -14.82 -8.15
CA GLY A 58 6.43 -14.54 -6.72
C GLY A 58 5.12 -14.27 -5.99
N GLY A 59 3.97 -14.40 -6.65
CA GLY A 59 2.66 -14.33 -6.01
C GLY A 59 2.40 -15.55 -5.13
N LEU A 60 1.61 -15.40 -4.06
CA LEU A 60 1.18 -16.52 -3.24
C LEU A 60 0.37 -17.48 -4.09
N SER A 61 0.72 -18.77 -4.19
CA SER A 61 -0.07 -19.78 -4.89
C SER A 61 -0.85 -20.67 -3.93
N LYS A 62 -0.31 -20.89 -2.73
CA LYS A 62 -0.95 -21.67 -1.67
C LYS A 62 -0.44 -21.28 -0.28
N LEU A 63 -1.34 -21.22 0.68
CA LEU A 63 -1.07 -21.03 2.10
C LEU A 63 -1.78 -22.15 2.89
N SER A 64 -1.01 -23.09 3.44
CA SER A 64 -1.52 -24.14 4.31
C SER A 64 -1.53 -23.63 5.76
N LEU A 65 -2.72 -23.39 6.29
CA LEU A 65 -2.93 -22.83 7.62
C LEU A 65 -2.68 -23.89 8.70
N GLY A 66 -2.27 -23.44 9.88
CA GLY A 66 -2.09 -24.32 11.04
C GLY A 66 -3.37 -24.99 11.55
N SER A 67 -4.54 -24.46 11.18
CA SER A 67 -5.84 -25.12 11.39
C SER A 67 -6.03 -26.36 10.52
N GLY A 68 -5.25 -26.51 9.44
CA GLY A 68 -5.40 -27.54 8.42
C GLY A 68 -6.29 -27.16 7.24
N LEU A 69 -6.81 -25.92 7.20
CA LEU A 69 -7.39 -25.33 5.99
C LEU A 69 -6.29 -24.87 5.02
N GLU A 70 -6.63 -24.75 3.75
CA GLU A 70 -5.74 -24.24 2.70
C GLU A 70 -6.39 -23.09 1.96
N GLU A 71 -5.63 -22.01 1.81
CA GLU A 71 -5.94 -20.90 0.93
C GLU A 71 -5.16 -21.10 -0.38
N ASN A 72 -5.85 -21.09 -1.52
CA ASN A 72 -5.24 -21.29 -2.84
C ASN A 72 -5.53 -20.10 -3.75
N TRP A 73 -4.52 -19.67 -4.49
CA TRP A 73 -4.53 -18.50 -5.34
C TRP A 73 -4.20 -18.91 -6.77
N THR A 74 -5.06 -18.52 -7.70
CA THR A 74 -4.88 -18.79 -9.13
C THR A 74 -4.74 -17.47 -9.87
N TYR A 75 -3.79 -17.42 -10.80
CA TYR A 75 -3.50 -16.23 -11.59
C TYR A 75 -3.73 -16.46 -13.08
N SER A 76 -3.91 -15.36 -13.83
CA SER A 76 -3.75 -15.36 -15.27
C SER A 76 -2.34 -15.77 -15.65
N SER A 77 -2.22 -16.79 -16.50
CA SER A 77 -0.94 -17.27 -17.03
C SER A 77 -0.24 -16.26 -17.96
N THR A 78 -0.96 -15.24 -18.43
CA THR A 78 -0.42 -14.24 -19.37
C THR A 78 -0.24 -12.86 -18.76
N ARG A 79 -1.00 -12.51 -17.71
CA ARG A 79 -1.05 -11.17 -17.12
C ARG A 79 -0.74 -11.13 -15.62
N GLY A 80 -0.64 -12.28 -14.95
CA GLY A 80 -0.38 -12.33 -13.50
C GLY A 80 -1.49 -11.78 -12.60
N GLN A 81 -2.67 -11.55 -13.16
CA GLN A 81 -3.85 -11.06 -12.43
C GLN A 81 -4.51 -12.19 -11.63
N VAL A 82 -4.93 -11.92 -10.40
CA VAL A 82 -5.64 -12.90 -9.56
C VAL A 82 -6.98 -13.26 -10.20
N ARG A 83 -7.18 -14.54 -10.48
CA ARG A 83 -8.41 -15.09 -11.06
C ARG A 83 -9.28 -15.77 -10.02
N GLN A 84 -8.68 -16.38 -9.00
CA GLN A 84 -9.43 -17.04 -7.95
C GLN A 84 -8.65 -17.11 -6.65
N VAL A 85 -9.37 -16.91 -5.54
CA VAL A 85 -8.94 -17.26 -4.19
C VAL A 85 -9.93 -18.28 -3.63
N THR A 86 -9.48 -19.37 -3.04
CA THR A 86 -10.35 -20.36 -2.38
C THR A 86 -9.85 -20.67 -0.99
N LEU A 87 -10.75 -20.88 -0.04
CA LEU A 87 -10.45 -21.37 1.30
C LEU A 87 -11.25 -22.64 1.60
N GLY A 88 -10.58 -23.69 2.04
CA GLY A 88 -11.24 -24.95 2.35
C GLY A 88 -10.30 -26.05 2.81
N MET A 89 -10.85 -27.25 2.96
CA MET A 89 -10.04 -28.44 3.20
C MET A 89 -9.26 -28.81 1.93
N PRO A 90 -8.07 -29.46 2.02
CA PRO A 90 -7.30 -29.87 0.84
C PRO A 90 -8.11 -30.69 -0.18
N ALA A 91 -9.00 -31.56 0.29
CA ALA A 91 -9.87 -32.38 -0.56
C ALA A 91 -11.11 -31.64 -1.10
N SER A 92 -11.42 -30.45 -0.57
CA SER A 92 -12.53 -29.60 -0.99
C SER A 92 -12.13 -28.12 -0.85
N PRO A 93 -11.30 -27.59 -1.78
CA PRO A 93 -10.61 -26.30 -1.59
C PRO A 93 -11.50 -25.07 -1.42
N ASN A 94 -12.79 -25.17 -1.76
CA ASN A 94 -13.79 -24.11 -1.64
C ASN A 94 -14.82 -24.36 -0.51
N SER A 95 -14.58 -25.32 0.38
CA SER A 95 -15.56 -25.72 1.40
C SER A 95 -15.90 -24.62 2.41
N VAL A 96 -15.06 -23.57 2.53
CA VAL A 96 -15.31 -22.40 3.38
C VAL A 96 -15.63 -21.15 2.54
N GLY A 97 -14.92 -20.94 1.42
CA GLY A 97 -15.15 -19.79 0.56
C GLY A 97 -14.45 -19.89 -0.79
N SER A 98 -14.94 -19.12 -1.77
CA SER A 98 -14.31 -18.96 -3.08
C SER A 98 -14.64 -17.58 -3.64
N TRP A 99 -13.64 -16.90 -4.18
CA TRP A 99 -13.80 -15.59 -4.81
C TRP A 99 -13.14 -15.65 -6.19
N GLN A 100 -13.95 -15.57 -7.23
CA GLN A 100 -13.52 -15.69 -8.63
C GLN A 100 -13.65 -14.34 -9.31
N TYR A 101 -12.66 -13.94 -10.12
CA TYR A 101 -12.60 -12.64 -10.79
C TYR A 101 -12.49 -12.84 -12.31
N SER A 102 -13.48 -12.35 -13.05
CA SER A 102 -13.43 -12.29 -14.50
C SER A 102 -13.04 -10.90 -14.95
N TYR A 103 -12.03 -10.81 -15.80
CA TYR A 103 -11.59 -9.56 -16.44
C TYR A 103 -12.18 -9.40 -17.85
N CYS A 104 -13.10 -10.29 -18.22
CA CYS A 104 -13.70 -10.35 -19.54
C CYS A 104 -15.23 -10.30 -19.42
N ALA A 105 -15.85 -9.29 -20.03
CA ALA A 105 -17.29 -9.07 -19.94
C ALA A 105 -18.08 -10.32 -20.36
N GLY A 106 -18.98 -10.80 -19.50
CA GLY A 106 -19.84 -11.96 -19.76
C GLY A 106 -19.10 -13.30 -19.88
N LYS A 107 -17.82 -13.36 -19.51
CA LYS A 107 -16.99 -14.57 -19.60
C LYS A 107 -16.65 -15.14 -18.22
N SER A 108 -16.22 -16.40 -18.20
CA SER A 108 -15.76 -17.08 -17.00
C SER A 108 -14.47 -16.44 -16.45
N TYR A 109 -14.26 -16.57 -15.14
CA TYR A 109 -13.04 -16.14 -14.46
C TYR A 109 -11.77 -16.83 -14.98
N ALA A 110 -11.89 -17.90 -15.78
CA ALA A 110 -10.78 -18.62 -16.40
C ALA A 110 -10.46 -18.14 -17.83
N ASP A 111 -11.31 -17.30 -18.43
CA ASP A 111 -11.15 -16.87 -19.82
C ASP A 111 -10.18 -15.67 -19.96
N GLU A 112 -9.42 -15.65 -21.05
CA GLU A 112 -8.69 -14.47 -21.52
C GLU A 112 -9.44 -13.76 -22.66
N CYS A 113 -9.20 -12.48 -22.82
CA CYS A 113 -9.73 -11.69 -23.93
C CYS A 113 -8.80 -10.52 -24.29
N ALA A 114 -8.92 -10.05 -25.54
CA ALA A 114 -8.19 -8.87 -26.01
C ALA A 114 -8.66 -7.58 -25.32
N THR A 115 -9.90 -7.56 -24.81
CA THR A 115 -10.50 -6.41 -24.13
C THR A 115 -10.15 -6.32 -22.64
N ASN A 116 -9.38 -7.27 -22.10
CA ASN A 116 -8.92 -7.22 -20.71
C ASN A 116 -7.88 -6.08 -20.57
N ASN A 117 -8.34 -4.96 -20.01
CA ASN A 117 -7.55 -3.78 -19.65
C ASN A 117 -7.23 -3.71 -18.14
N GLY A 118 -7.45 -4.83 -17.44
CA GLY A 118 -7.25 -4.99 -16.00
C GLY A 118 -8.40 -4.58 -15.10
N ASN A 119 -9.53 -4.13 -15.66
CA ASN A 119 -10.75 -3.96 -14.88
C ASN A 119 -11.43 -5.32 -14.60
N VAL A 120 -11.86 -5.53 -13.36
CA VAL A 120 -12.69 -6.69 -12.99
C VAL A 120 -14.09 -6.46 -13.54
N MET A 121 -14.56 -7.33 -14.44
CA MET A 121 -15.87 -7.23 -15.07
C MET A 121 -16.96 -7.97 -14.29
N SER A 122 -16.59 -9.03 -13.58
CA SER A 122 -17.48 -9.69 -12.63
C SER A 122 -16.69 -10.43 -11.55
N GLN A 123 -17.34 -10.65 -10.40
CA GLN A 123 -16.88 -11.60 -9.41
C GLN A 123 -17.97 -12.57 -8.98
N THR A 124 -17.58 -13.82 -8.71
CA THR A 124 -18.47 -14.84 -8.12
C THR A 124 -17.99 -15.17 -6.71
N ILE A 125 -18.91 -15.07 -5.74
CA ILE A 125 -18.64 -15.19 -4.31
C ILE A 125 -19.32 -16.45 -3.76
N GLY A 126 -18.51 -17.41 -3.32
CA GLY A 126 -18.92 -18.59 -2.55
C GLY A 126 -18.82 -18.34 -1.04
N PRO A 127 -19.66 -18.99 -0.22
CA PRO A 127 -20.53 -20.12 -0.57
C PRO A 127 -21.90 -19.73 -1.17
N LEU A 128 -22.26 -18.44 -1.16
CA LEU A 128 -23.58 -17.97 -1.59
C LEU A 128 -23.85 -18.18 -3.09
N GLY A 129 -22.81 -18.23 -3.92
CA GLY A 129 -22.93 -18.25 -5.38
C GLY A 129 -23.35 -16.90 -5.95
N ALA A 130 -23.20 -15.81 -5.18
CA ALA A 130 -23.56 -14.47 -5.61
C ALA A 130 -22.63 -14.01 -6.73
N VAL A 131 -23.19 -13.43 -7.80
CA VAL A 131 -22.43 -12.88 -8.91
C VAL A 131 -22.59 -11.37 -8.92
N GLN A 132 -21.50 -10.66 -8.70
CA GLN A 132 -21.45 -9.22 -8.80
C GLN A 132 -20.85 -8.83 -10.16
N THR A 133 -21.46 -7.89 -10.85
CA THR A 133 -21.06 -7.43 -12.18
C THR A 133 -20.73 -5.94 -12.17
N TYR A 134 -19.76 -5.57 -13.01
CA TYR A 134 -19.21 -4.23 -13.04
C TYR A 134 -19.11 -3.70 -14.46
N THR A 135 -19.39 -2.41 -14.62
CA THR A 135 -19.09 -1.69 -15.86
C THR A 135 -18.34 -0.41 -15.55
N TYR A 136 -17.62 0.10 -16.54
CA TYR A 136 -16.73 1.25 -16.41
C TYR A 136 -17.04 2.28 -17.49
N ASP A 137 -16.71 3.53 -17.23
CA ASP A 137 -16.72 4.57 -18.26
C ASP A 137 -15.40 4.61 -19.06
N GLY A 138 -15.31 5.52 -20.03
CA GLY A 138 -14.13 5.65 -20.90
C GLY A 138 -12.85 6.07 -20.17
N MET A 139 -12.93 6.53 -18.92
CA MET A 139 -11.79 6.88 -18.06
C MET A 139 -11.43 5.75 -17.08
N ASN A 140 -12.03 4.55 -17.25
CA ASN A 140 -11.92 3.41 -16.34
C ASN A 140 -12.42 3.70 -14.91
N ARG A 141 -13.37 4.62 -14.73
CA ARG A 141 -14.06 4.82 -13.45
C ARG A 141 -15.24 3.85 -13.36
N LEU A 142 -15.52 3.34 -12.17
CA LEU A 142 -16.60 2.39 -11.96
C LEU A 142 -17.95 3.05 -12.27
N LYS A 143 -18.66 2.58 -13.30
CA LYS A 143 -19.93 3.15 -13.74
C LYS A 143 -21.13 2.42 -13.12
N ARG A 144 -20.99 1.13 -12.86
CA ARG A 144 -22.11 0.33 -12.33
C ARG A 144 -21.62 -0.87 -11.53
N PHE A 145 -22.40 -1.18 -10.50
CA PHE A 145 -22.37 -2.41 -9.72
C PHE A 145 -23.75 -3.04 -9.74
N SER A 146 -23.82 -4.37 -9.88
CA SER A 146 -25.08 -5.12 -9.74
C SER A 146 -24.83 -6.54 -9.29
N GLU A 147 -25.52 -6.99 -8.25
CA GLU A 147 -25.62 -8.41 -7.86
C GLU A 147 -26.94 -9.01 -8.38
N THR A 148 -28.00 -8.19 -8.45
CA THR A 148 -29.29 -8.48 -9.10
C THR A 148 -29.87 -7.21 -9.72
N GLU A 149 -30.99 -7.31 -10.44
CA GLU A 149 -31.70 -6.14 -10.99
C GLU A 149 -32.19 -5.18 -9.89
N THR A 150 -32.51 -5.70 -8.71
CA THR A 150 -32.98 -4.92 -7.55
C THR A 150 -31.87 -4.66 -6.52
N PHE A 151 -30.66 -5.13 -6.76
CA PHE A 151 -29.49 -4.92 -5.92
C PHE A 151 -28.35 -4.35 -6.76
N GLN A 152 -28.40 -3.03 -6.96
CA GLN A 152 -27.56 -2.33 -7.92
C GLN A 152 -27.25 -0.90 -7.50
N GLN A 153 -26.10 -0.42 -7.93
CA GLN A 153 -25.71 0.99 -7.88
C GLN A 153 -25.22 1.44 -9.24
N THR A 154 -25.66 2.61 -9.67
CA THR A 154 -25.11 3.29 -10.84
C THR A 154 -24.40 4.54 -10.37
N TYR A 155 -23.11 4.63 -10.70
CA TYR A 155 -22.25 5.74 -10.29
C TYR A 155 -22.18 6.77 -11.41
N VAL A 156 -22.27 8.03 -11.03
CA VAL A 156 -22.11 9.18 -11.92
C VAL A 156 -21.01 10.08 -11.37
N TYR A 157 -20.36 10.81 -12.27
CA TYR A 157 -19.22 11.65 -11.96
C TYR A 157 -19.41 13.04 -12.54
N ASP A 158 -19.07 14.08 -11.77
CA ASP A 158 -18.93 15.42 -12.34
C ASP A 158 -17.63 15.55 -13.14
N GLN A 159 -17.40 16.75 -13.69
CA GLN A 159 -16.21 17.08 -14.44
C GLN A 159 -14.91 17.06 -13.60
N TYR A 160 -15.02 17.06 -12.27
CA TYR A 160 -13.92 16.98 -11.32
C TYR A 160 -13.74 15.56 -10.74
N GLY A 161 -14.50 14.57 -11.23
CA GLY A 161 -14.42 13.20 -10.75
C GLY A 161 -15.06 12.95 -9.39
N ASN A 162 -15.89 13.87 -8.89
CA ASN A 162 -16.70 13.60 -7.70
C ASN A 162 -17.77 12.58 -8.01
N ARG A 163 -17.87 11.55 -7.18
CA ARG A 163 -18.80 10.43 -7.36
C ARG A 163 -20.12 10.71 -6.66
N ALA A 164 -21.23 10.54 -7.37
CA ALA A 164 -22.58 10.41 -6.79
C ALA A 164 -23.27 9.13 -7.28
N LEU A 165 -24.40 8.79 -6.68
CA LEU A 165 -25.24 7.65 -7.07
C LEU A 165 -26.45 8.14 -7.86
N LEU A 166 -26.68 7.56 -9.04
CA LEU A 166 -27.84 7.85 -9.88
C LEU A 166 -29.17 7.47 -9.17
N THR A 167 -30.18 8.33 -9.31
CA THR A 167 -31.58 7.98 -8.98
C THR A 167 -32.01 6.68 -9.64
N GLY A 168 -32.53 5.74 -8.82
CA GLY A 168 -32.90 4.39 -9.26
C GLY A 168 -31.84 3.33 -8.96
N SER A 169 -30.78 3.70 -8.25
CA SER A 169 -29.97 2.73 -7.50
C SER A 169 -30.87 2.12 -6.42
N THR A 170 -31.05 0.80 -6.45
CA THR A 170 -31.93 0.08 -5.54
C THR A 170 -31.07 -0.78 -4.63
N MET A 171 -30.95 -0.37 -3.38
CA MET A 171 -30.36 -1.17 -2.31
C MET A 171 -31.25 -1.05 -1.06
N PRO A 172 -31.40 -2.13 -0.26
CA PRO A 172 -32.05 -2.00 1.03
C PRO A 172 -31.24 -1.03 1.93
N PRO A 173 -31.92 -0.27 2.80
CA PRO A 173 -31.26 0.69 3.67
C PRO A 173 -30.17 0.00 4.49
N TRP A 174 -28.98 0.61 4.51
CA TRP A 174 -27.94 0.30 5.49
C TRP A 174 -28.57 0.38 6.89
N PRO A 175 -28.38 -0.59 7.80
CA PRO A 175 -29.00 -0.56 9.12
C PRO A 175 -28.55 0.59 10.04
N SER A 176 -27.77 1.55 9.55
CA SER A 176 -27.45 2.81 10.24
C SER A 176 -27.72 4.06 9.36
N GLY A 177 -28.83 4.10 8.61
CA GLY A 177 -29.46 5.36 8.18
C GLY A 177 -28.64 6.33 7.31
N ALA A 178 -27.48 5.94 6.79
CA ALA A 178 -26.68 6.76 5.89
C ALA A 178 -27.09 6.50 4.44
N GLU A 179 -28.32 6.87 4.09
CA GLU A 179 -28.67 7.00 2.69
C GLU A 179 -27.87 8.16 2.08
N VAL A 180 -26.93 7.84 1.18
CA VAL A 180 -26.73 8.70 0.02
C VAL A 180 -27.93 8.42 -0.90
N THR A 181 -29.10 8.95 -0.53
CA THR A 181 -30.33 8.80 -1.32
C THR A 181 -30.09 9.32 -2.72
N ASN A 182 -30.48 8.51 -3.72
CA ASN A 182 -30.82 8.86 -5.10
C ASN A 182 -30.53 10.33 -5.50
N ASP A 183 -29.27 10.59 -5.77
CA ASP A 183 -28.75 11.88 -6.18
C ASP A 183 -28.93 11.97 -7.72
N GLN A 184 -29.71 12.95 -8.21
CA GLN A 184 -30.07 13.03 -9.63
C GLN A 184 -28.84 13.30 -10.52
N PRO A 185 -28.72 12.66 -11.70
CA PRO A 185 -27.59 12.88 -12.63
C PRO A 185 -27.46 14.32 -13.14
N SER A 186 -28.56 15.08 -13.19
CA SER A 186 -28.55 16.51 -13.56
C SER A 186 -27.93 17.41 -12.49
N ASP A 187 -27.68 16.87 -11.29
CA ASP A 187 -27.32 17.61 -10.08
C ASP A 187 -25.94 17.25 -9.52
N VAL A 188 -25.11 16.42 -10.17
CA VAL A 188 -23.78 16.08 -9.59
C VAL A 188 -22.95 17.34 -9.31
N ALA A 189 -23.03 18.35 -10.18
CA ALA A 189 -22.38 19.65 -9.94
C ALA A 189 -23.02 20.46 -8.78
N THR A 190 -24.32 20.30 -8.52
CA THR A 190 -25.02 20.94 -7.40
C THR A 190 -24.88 20.16 -6.08
N ILE A 191 -24.51 18.87 -6.16
CA ILE A 191 -24.14 18.02 -5.04
C ILE A 191 -22.72 18.31 -4.57
N PHE A 192 -21.82 18.74 -5.45
CA PHE A 192 -20.44 19.05 -5.11
C PHE A 192 -20.06 20.52 -5.33
N PRO A 193 -20.80 21.50 -4.78
CA PRO A 193 -20.40 22.90 -4.89
C PRO A 193 -18.99 23.06 -4.30
N SER A 194 -18.07 23.64 -5.09
CA SER A 194 -16.67 23.83 -4.70
C SER A 194 -15.94 22.53 -4.29
N ASN A 195 -16.28 21.40 -4.93
CA ASN A 195 -15.70 20.08 -4.63
C ASN A 195 -16.06 19.54 -3.22
N GLN A 196 -17.07 20.13 -2.56
CA GLN A 196 -17.53 19.74 -1.23
C GLN A 196 -18.90 19.11 -1.32
N TRP A 197 -19.12 17.99 -0.62
CA TRP A 197 -20.42 17.35 -0.61
C TRP A 197 -21.47 18.26 0.04
N SER A 198 -22.53 18.60 -0.68
CA SER A 198 -23.67 19.36 -0.17
C SER A 198 -24.27 18.65 1.04
N GLN A 199 -24.59 19.40 2.10
CA GLN A 199 -25.03 18.86 3.40
C GLN A 199 -23.93 18.21 4.26
N SER A 200 -22.66 18.17 3.82
CA SER A 200 -21.55 18.00 4.75
C SER A 200 -21.13 19.35 5.31
N THR A 201 -20.66 19.40 6.56
CA THR A 201 -19.95 20.58 7.08
C THR A 201 -18.47 20.42 6.78
N VAL A 202 -17.89 21.43 6.11
CA VAL A 202 -16.48 21.45 5.72
C VAL A 202 -15.85 22.74 6.26
N VAL A 203 -14.70 22.63 6.91
CA VAL A 203 -13.92 23.76 7.42
C VAL A 203 -12.51 23.63 6.85
N ASN A 204 -12.04 24.65 6.11
CA ASN A 204 -10.71 24.66 5.47
C ASN A 204 -10.41 23.40 4.63
N GLY A 205 -11.44 22.83 3.98
CA GLY A 205 -11.32 21.60 3.19
C GLY A 205 -11.49 20.30 4.00
N TYR A 206 -11.48 20.34 5.33
CA TYR A 206 -11.69 19.17 6.17
C TYR A 206 -13.18 18.94 6.45
N VAL A 207 -13.69 17.73 6.18
CA VAL A 207 -15.07 17.36 6.50
C VAL A 207 -15.19 17.20 8.01
N THR A 208 -15.85 18.16 8.67
CA THR A 208 -16.12 18.13 10.12
C THR A 208 -17.46 17.48 10.45
N LYS A 209 -18.35 17.31 9.46
CA LYS A 209 -19.56 16.50 9.58
C LYS A 209 -19.90 15.91 8.21
N PRO A 210 -19.73 14.60 7.99
CA PRO A 210 -20.14 13.95 6.75
C PRO A 210 -21.67 14.03 6.53
N LYS A 211 -22.13 13.83 5.29
CA LYS A 211 -23.57 13.82 4.93
C LYS A 211 -24.26 12.64 5.62
N SER A 212 -24.88 12.91 6.78
CA SER A 212 -25.88 12.12 7.52
C SER A 212 -25.71 12.40 9.02
N ASP A 213 -26.81 12.44 9.77
CA ASP A 213 -26.76 12.55 11.23
C ASP A 213 -26.13 11.33 11.90
N ALA A 214 -26.09 10.18 11.21
CA ALA A 214 -25.48 8.93 11.68
C ALA A 214 -23.94 8.97 11.73
N TYR A 215 -23.29 9.85 10.97
CA TYR A 215 -21.84 10.02 11.04
C TYR A 215 -21.44 10.92 12.22
N PRO A 216 -20.29 10.70 12.87
CA PRO A 216 -19.82 11.60 13.90
C PRO A 216 -19.39 12.96 13.34
N THR A 217 -19.49 13.99 14.19
CA THR A 217 -18.79 15.25 14.01
C THR A 217 -17.31 15.01 14.28
N LEU A 218 -16.45 15.33 13.30
CA LEU A 218 -15.00 15.18 13.36
C LEU A 218 -14.34 16.51 13.74
N SER A 219 -13.29 16.43 14.56
CA SER A 219 -12.31 17.51 14.72
C SER A 219 -10.94 17.05 14.24
N TYR A 220 -10.10 18.01 13.83
CA TYR A 220 -8.76 17.74 13.31
C TYR A 220 -7.72 18.45 14.17
N ASP A 221 -6.55 17.84 14.32
CA ASP A 221 -5.39 18.46 14.95
C ASP A 221 -4.71 19.47 14.01
N ALA A 222 -3.64 20.12 14.49
CA ALA A 222 -2.91 21.13 13.73
C ALA A 222 -2.22 20.56 12.48
N GLU A 223 -1.95 19.25 12.47
CA GLU A 223 -1.37 18.50 11.35
C GLU A 223 -2.43 17.93 10.40
N GLY A 224 -3.72 18.22 10.61
CA GLY A 224 -4.81 17.81 9.70
C GLY A 224 -5.26 16.36 9.88
N ARG A 225 -4.94 15.71 11.00
CA ARG A 225 -5.37 14.35 11.35
C ARG A 225 -6.61 14.39 12.23
N VAL A 226 -7.51 13.41 12.13
CA VAL A 226 -8.72 13.36 12.96
C VAL A 226 -8.35 13.20 14.43
N ALA A 227 -8.66 14.19 15.26
CA ALA A 227 -8.34 14.22 16.69
C ALA A 227 -9.50 13.68 17.54
N THR A 228 -10.75 14.01 17.19
CA THR A 228 -11.94 13.47 17.86
C THR A 228 -13.06 13.17 16.88
N ALA A 229 -13.92 12.23 17.26
CA ALA A 229 -15.17 11.93 16.59
C ALA A 229 -16.31 11.87 17.63
N VAL A 230 -17.38 12.62 17.40
CA VAL A 230 -18.50 12.77 18.34
C VAL A 230 -19.82 12.49 17.61
N THR A 231 -20.49 11.38 17.93
CA THR A 231 -21.81 11.06 17.35
C THR A 231 -22.90 11.94 17.95
N GLY A 232 -23.71 12.58 17.11
CA GLY A 232 -24.74 13.55 17.50
C GLY A 232 -26.07 12.90 17.89
N ALA A 233 -26.18 12.42 19.12
CA ALA A 233 -27.40 12.34 19.94
C ALA A 233 -26.94 11.99 21.36
N THR A 234 -27.59 12.55 22.37
CA THR A 234 -27.28 12.33 23.80
C THR A 234 -27.04 10.86 24.13
N GLY A 235 -25.80 10.49 24.47
CA GLY A 235 -25.45 9.16 24.98
C GLY A 235 -24.43 8.38 24.13
N SER A 236 -23.16 8.77 24.23
CA SER A 236 -21.95 7.92 24.16
C SER A 236 -21.58 7.18 22.86
N ALA A 237 -20.85 7.89 21.99
CA ALA A 237 -19.55 7.43 21.47
C ALA A 237 -18.67 8.66 21.16
N ASN A 238 -17.90 9.08 22.17
CA ASN A 238 -16.81 10.03 21.95
C ASN A 238 -15.56 9.20 21.69
N ALA A 239 -15.00 9.32 20.49
CA ALA A 239 -13.69 8.80 20.19
C ALA A 239 -12.65 9.93 20.17
N SER A 240 -11.47 9.64 20.71
CA SER A 240 -10.29 10.49 20.56
C SER A 240 -9.11 9.67 20.07
N TYR A 241 -8.27 10.29 19.25
CA TYR A 241 -7.15 9.64 18.61
C TYR A 241 -5.86 10.40 18.92
N GLY A 242 -4.79 9.66 19.15
CA GLY A 242 -3.44 10.19 19.35
C GLY A 242 -2.49 9.60 18.32
N TYR A 243 -1.54 10.42 17.85
CA TYR A 243 -0.60 10.08 16.78
C TYR A 243 0.83 10.32 17.22
N ASP A 244 1.78 9.57 16.65
CA ASP A 244 3.21 9.84 16.81
C ASP A 244 3.71 10.91 15.83
N GLY A 245 5.01 11.22 15.91
CA GLY A 245 5.65 12.20 15.03
C GLY A 245 5.76 11.76 13.56
N GLU A 246 5.53 10.49 13.26
CA GLU A 246 5.47 9.95 11.90
C GLU A 246 4.03 9.90 11.36
N GLY A 247 3.04 10.35 12.15
CA GLY A 247 1.63 10.40 11.74
C GLY A 247 0.86 9.11 12.00
N ARG A 248 1.48 8.07 12.59
CA ARG A 248 0.80 6.81 12.88
C ARG A 248 -0.09 6.95 14.10
N ARG A 249 -1.28 6.34 14.07
CA ARG A 249 -2.18 6.31 15.23
C ARG A 249 -1.59 5.44 16.32
N VAL A 250 -1.26 6.03 17.47
CA VAL A 250 -0.70 5.32 18.65
C VAL A 250 -1.69 5.17 19.79
N GLN A 251 -2.81 5.88 19.73
CA GLN A 251 -3.87 5.82 20.73
C GLN A 251 -5.24 5.98 20.09
N ARG A 252 -6.22 5.19 20.53
CA ARG A 252 -7.65 5.42 20.33
C ARG A 252 -8.34 5.27 21.67
N THR A 253 -9.15 6.24 22.05
CA THR A 253 -10.05 6.13 23.21
C THR A 253 -11.47 6.18 22.69
N SER A 254 -12.24 5.11 22.80
CA SER A 254 -13.63 5.04 22.35
C SER A 254 -14.48 4.43 23.45
N SER A 255 -15.62 5.06 23.75
CA SER A 255 -16.54 4.62 24.83
C SER A 255 -15.85 4.38 26.18
N GLY A 256 -14.86 5.21 26.51
CA GLY A 256 -14.06 5.11 27.74
C GLY A 256 -12.98 4.01 27.74
N VAL A 257 -12.85 3.25 26.65
CA VAL A 257 -11.80 2.23 26.47
C VAL A 257 -10.65 2.82 25.67
N THR A 258 -9.45 2.82 26.26
CA THR A 258 -8.23 3.23 25.58
C THR A 258 -7.49 2.02 25.02
N THR A 259 -7.23 2.06 23.72
CA THR A 259 -6.37 1.13 22.97
C THR A 259 -5.10 1.87 22.56
N TYR A 260 -3.95 1.25 22.81
CA TYR A 260 -2.63 1.72 22.40
C TYR A 260 -2.12 0.84 21.26
N TYR A 261 -1.71 1.46 20.17
CA TYR A 261 -1.16 0.80 19.00
C TYR A 261 0.35 0.86 19.06
N VAL A 262 1.00 -0.28 18.89
CA VAL A 262 2.45 -0.40 18.97
C VAL A 262 2.96 -0.94 17.65
N TYR A 263 3.83 -0.16 17.02
CA TYR A 263 4.45 -0.47 15.74
C TYR A 263 5.80 -1.15 15.96
N ASP A 264 6.13 -2.09 15.09
CA ASP A 264 7.45 -2.70 15.08
C ASP A 264 8.50 -1.78 14.44
N ALA A 265 9.76 -2.24 14.43
CA ALA A 265 10.85 -1.51 13.78
C ALA A 265 10.69 -1.38 12.25
N ALA A 266 9.70 -2.09 11.69
CA ALA A 266 9.33 -2.05 10.30
C ALA A 266 8.22 -1.02 9.99
N GLY A 267 7.67 -0.36 11.01
CA GLY A 267 6.54 0.57 10.89
C GLY A 267 5.18 -0.12 10.81
N GLN A 268 5.11 -1.44 10.99
CA GLN A 268 3.87 -2.22 10.90
C GLN A 268 3.20 -2.33 12.27
N LEU A 269 1.87 -2.27 12.31
CA LEU A 269 1.12 -2.49 13.55
C LEU A 269 1.39 -3.91 14.06
N ALA A 270 2.03 -3.99 15.23
CA ALA A 270 2.50 -5.25 15.77
C ALA A 270 1.70 -5.70 17.00
N ALA A 271 1.18 -4.77 17.79
CA ALA A 271 0.36 -5.09 18.94
C ALA A 271 -0.60 -3.96 19.31
N GLU A 272 -1.73 -4.35 19.89
CA GLU A 272 -2.68 -3.47 20.55
C GLU A 272 -2.72 -3.78 22.05
N TYR A 273 -2.76 -2.75 22.89
CA TYR A 273 -2.90 -2.88 24.34
C TYR A 273 -4.10 -2.06 24.82
N GLY A 274 -4.98 -2.65 25.62
CA GLY A 274 -6.17 -1.96 26.12
C GLY A 274 -7.18 -2.92 26.73
N SER A 275 -8.27 -2.38 27.29
CA SER A 275 -9.36 -3.16 27.90
C SER A 275 -10.50 -3.44 26.90
N SER A 276 -10.25 -4.30 25.93
CA SER A 276 -11.29 -5.10 25.27
C SER A 276 -10.85 -6.56 25.26
N VAL A 277 -11.82 -7.46 25.39
CA VAL A 277 -11.62 -8.90 25.60
C VAL A 277 -10.75 -9.44 24.47
N ALA A 278 -9.58 -10.00 24.81
CA ALA A 278 -8.75 -10.71 23.85
C ALA A 278 -9.62 -11.72 23.11
N ALA A 279 -9.63 -11.67 21.77
CA ALA A 279 -10.27 -12.70 20.97
C ALA A 279 -9.82 -14.07 21.50
N SER A 280 -10.78 -14.93 21.86
CA SER A 280 -10.45 -16.21 22.47
C SER A 280 -9.85 -17.13 21.41
N GLY A 281 -8.54 -17.32 21.46
CA GLY A 281 -7.84 -18.30 20.62
C GLY A 281 -7.30 -17.74 19.30
N ARG A 282 -6.80 -18.65 18.46
CA ARG A 282 -6.11 -18.32 17.21
C ARG A 282 -7.12 -18.20 16.08
N GLN A 283 -7.03 -17.11 15.33
CA GLN A 283 -7.87 -16.83 14.18
C GLN A 283 -7.01 -16.68 12.93
N TYR A 284 -7.60 -17.02 11.78
CA TYR A 284 -6.98 -16.97 10.47
C TYR A 284 -7.84 -16.12 9.55
N LEU A 285 -7.24 -15.07 8.99
CA LEU A 285 -7.89 -14.14 8.08
C LEU A 285 -7.57 -14.57 6.66
N THR A 286 -8.61 -14.73 5.84
CA THR A 286 -8.48 -14.90 4.39
C THR A 286 -8.96 -13.64 3.68
N VAL A 287 -8.16 -13.14 2.76
CA VAL A 287 -8.37 -11.88 2.05
C VAL A 287 -8.73 -12.10 0.57
N ASP A 288 -9.34 -11.08 -0.05
CA ASP A 288 -9.55 -11.02 -1.49
C ASP A 288 -8.33 -10.48 -2.25
N ALA A 289 -8.45 -10.39 -3.58
CA ALA A 289 -7.39 -9.90 -4.47
C ALA A 289 -6.88 -8.47 -4.16
N LEU A 290 -7.64 -7.68 -3.39
CA LEU A 290 -7.28 -6.31 -2.98
C LEU A 290 -6.86 -6.24 -1.51
N GLY A 291 -6.76 -7.39 -0.83
CA GLY A 291 -6.40 -7.46 0.58
C GLY A 291 -7.56 -7.21 1.53
N SER A 292 -8.82 -7.17 1.07
CA SER A 292 -9.96 -7.02 1.98
C SER A 292 -10.28 -8.34 2.66
N THR A 293 -10.50 -8.34 3.97
CA THR A 293 -10.83 -9.55 4.74
C THR A 293 -12.18 -10.11 4.29
N ARG A 294 -12.24 -11.36 3.84
CA ARG A 294 -13.50 -12.00 3.41
C ARG A 294 -14.07 -12.98 4.41
N VAL A 295 -13.22 -13.68 5.14
CA VAL A 295 -13.65 -14.62 6.16
C VAL A 295 -12.56 -14.82 7.21
N VAL A 296 -12.98 -14.93 8.46
CA VAL A 296 -12.13 -15.34 9.58
C VAL A 296 -12.53 -16.73 10.04
N THR A 297 -11.55 -17.61 10.19
CA THR A 297 -11.74 -18.96 10.75
C THR A 297 -10.93 -19.16 12.03
N ASP A 298 -11.43 -19.99 12.94
CA ASP A 298 -10.73 -20.34 14.18
C ASP A 298 -9.81 -21.57 14.01
N GLN A 299 -9.09 -21.95 15.07
CA GLN A 299 -8.27 -23.17 15.07
C GLN A 299 -9.05 -24.47 14.80
N ASN A 300 -10.38 -24.46 14.97
CA ASN A 300 -11.26 -25.60 14.71
C ASN A 300 -11.82 -25.58 13.29
N LYS A 301 -11.30 -24.72 12.40
CA LYS A 301 -11.72 -24.58 10.99
C LYS A 301 -13.14 -24.02 10.83
N THR A 302 -13.69 -23.45 11.89
CA THR A 302 -15.04 -22.91 11.91
C THR A 302 -14.98 -21.42 11.58
N VAL A 303 -15.94 -20.93 10.78
CA VAL A 303 -16.08 -19.49 10.54
C VAL A 303 -16.46 -18.81 11.85
N VAL A 304 -15.68 -17.82 12.26
CA VAL A 304 -16.00 -17.05 13.48
C VAL A 304 -17.32 -16.32 13.24
N PRO A 305 -18.31 -16.44 14.14
CA PRO A 305 -19.62 -15.81 13.96
C PRO A 305 -19.51 -14.31 13.70
N GLY A 306 -20.18 -13.82 12.65
CA GLY A 306 -20.14 -12.42 12.26
C GLY A 306 -18.85 -11.97 11.57
N GLN A 307 -17.93 -12.89 11.24
CA GLN A 307 -16.65 -12.58 10.61
C GLN A 307 -16.53 -13.12 9.17
N ARG A 308 -17.66 -13.22 8.47
CA ARG A 308 -17.70 -13.30 7.00
C ARG A 308 -18.14 -11.96 6.45
N HIS A 309 -17.41 -11.46 5.47
CA HIS A 309 -17.59 -10.12 4.93
C HIS A 309 -17.64 -10.17 3.41
N ASP A 310 -18.61 -9.46 2.85
CA ASP A 310 -18.64 -9.05 1.46
C ASP A 310 -18.77 -7.54 1.40
N TYR A 311 -18.27 -6.93 0.34
CA TYR A 311 -18.21 -5.48 0.21
C TYR A 311 -18.93 -5.03 -1.06
N MET A 312 -19.53 -3.84 -0.97
CA MET A 312 -19.76 -2.98 -2.12
C MET A 312 -18.41 -2.51 -2.67
N PRO A 313 -18.35 -2.02 -3.92
CA PRO A 313 -17.07 -1.66 -4.56
C PRO A 313 -16.23 -0.65 -3.77
N PHE A 314 -16.86 0.29 -3.06
CA PHE A 314 -16.18 1.31 -2.25
C PHE A 314 -16.11 0.94 -0.76
N GLY A 315 -16.19 -0.35 -0.41
CA GLY A 315 -15.92 -0.85 0.93
C GLY A 315 -17.10 -0.88 1.91
N GLY A 316 -18.31 -0.46 1.50
CA GLY A 316 -19.50 -0.60 2.34
C GLY A 316 -19.83 -2.07 2.57
N SER A 317 -20.05 -2.52 3.81
CA SER A 317 -20.24 -3.96 4.07
C SER A 317 -21.63 -4.42 3.65
N LEU A 318 -21.70 -5.69 3.22
CA LEU A 318 -22.94 -6.39 2.96
C LEU A 318 -23.25 -7.36 4.12
N LEU A 319 -24.34 -7.09 4.82
CA LEU A 319 -24.71 -7.74 6.08
C LEU A 319 -25.65 -8.94 5.89
N SER A 320 -25.87 -9.69 6.96
CA SER A 320 -26.71 -10.90 7.01
C SER A 320 -28.20 -10.71 6.68
N THR A 321 -28.66 -9.48 6.43
CA THR A 321 -30.03 -9.18 5.99
C THR A 321 -30.12 -8.91 4.48
N GLN A 322 -28.99 -8.99 3.76
CA GLN A 322 -28.88 -8.47 2.40
C GLN A 322 -28.57 -9.57 1.38
N ASN A 323 -29.45 -9.68 0.39
CA ASN A 323 -29.31 -10.49 -0.82
C ASN A 323 -28.83 -11.94 -0.58
N GLY A 324 -29.46 -12.64 0.37
CA GLY A 324 -29.19 -14.05 0.65
C GLY A 324 -28.03 -14.33 1.62
N ARG A 325 -27.33 -13.29 2.08
CA ARG A 325 -26.40 -13.40 3.22
C ARG A 325 -27.18 -13.74 4.48
N THR A 326 -26.59 -14.52 5.39
CA THR A 326 -27.23 -14.95 6.65
C THR A 326 -26.21 -15.10 7.77
N THR A 327 -26.66 -15.05 9.02
CA THR A 327 -25.83 -15.34 10.19
C THR A 327 -25.35 -16.79 10.22
N THR A 328 -26.13 -17.73 9.67
CA THR A 328 -25.73 -19.14 9.51
C THR A 328 -24.51 -19.30 8.60
N LEU A 329 -24.36 -18.44 7.58
CA LEU A 329 -23.15 -18.41 6.74
C LEU A 329 -21.99 -17.66 7.40
N GLY A 330 -22.19 -17.06 8.57
CA GLY A 330 -21.18 -16.33 9.33
C GLY A 330 -21.18 -14.81 9.10
N TYR A 331 -22.15 -14.25 8.37
CA TYR A 331 -22.25 -12.80 8.18
C TYR A 331 -22.76 -12.09 9.45
N GLY A 332 -22.25 -10.89 9.71
CA GLY A 332 -22.69 -10.05 10.83
C GLY A 332 -24.08 -9.44 10.62
N VAL A 333 -24.76 -9.10 11.72
CA VAL A 333 -26.02 -8.33 11.70
C VAL A 333 -25.76 -6.82 11.73
N ASP A 334 -24.58 -6.42 12.18
CA ASP A 334 -24.10 -5.04 12.31
C ASP A 334 -22.58 -5.04 12.09
N GLU A 335 -22.05 -3.96 11.51
CA GLU A 335 -20.62 -3.72 11.37
C GLU A 335 -19.94 -3.50 12.73
N ALA A 336 -20.65 -2.94 13.73
CA ALA A 336 -20.10 -2.65 15.06
C ALA A 336 -19.87 -3.91 15.93
N LEU A 337 -20.41 -5.06 15.54
CA LEU A 337 -20.29 -6.34 16.27
C LEU A 337 -19.15 -7.22 15.77
N ALA A 338 -18.36 -6.75 14.81
CA ALA A 338 -17.19 -7.47 14.33
C ALA A 338 -16.06 -7.43 15.38
N SER A 339 -15.53 -8.60 15.77
CA SER A 339 -14.39 -8.68 16.68
C SER A 339 -13.06 -8.25 16.05
N LEU A 340 -13.00 -8.28 14.71
CA LEU A 340 -11.88 -7.80 13.91
C LEU A 340 -12.23 -6.46 13.26
N SER A 341 -11.34 -5.48 13.37
CA SER A 341 -11.47 -4.16 12.76
C SER A 341 -10.77 -4.04 11.39
N THR A 342 -9.86 -4.96 11.04
CA THR A 342 -9.17 -4.99 9.73
C THR A 342 -10.07 -5.56 8.63
N LEU A 343 -10.65 -4.68 7.81
CA LEU A 343 -11.70 -5.01 6.84
C LEU A 343 -11.31 -4.65 5.40
N PHE A 344 -11.77 -3.51 4.90
CA PHE A 344 -11.66 -3.13 3.49
C PHE A 344 -10.23 -2.78 3.10
N THR A 345 -9.66 -3.46 2.11
CA THR A 345 -8.26 -3.31 1.65
C THR A 345 -7.23 -3.40 2.79
N GLY A 346 -7.54 -4.19 3.83
CA GLY A 346 -6.67 -4.36 4.99
C GLY A 346 -6.61 -3.15 5.93
N LYS A 347 -7.56 -2.21 5.83
CA LYS A 347 -7.64 -1.02 6.68
C LYS A 347 -8.53 -1.24 7.89
N GLU A 348 -8.21 -0.51 8.96
CA GLU A 348 -8.96 -0.58 10.21
C GLU A 348 -10.24 0.25 10.10
N ARG A 349 -11.40 -0.38 10.26
CA ARG A 349 -12.68 0.30 10.39
C ARG A 349 -12.94 0.61 11.86
N ASP A 350 -13.08 1.90 12.18
CA ASP A 350 -13.46 2.31 13.53
C ASP A 350 -14.96 2.17 13.72
N ALA A 351 -15.36 1.26 14.61
CA ALA A 351 -16.76 0.94 14.87
C ALA A 351 -17.59 2.16 15.31
N GLU A 352 -16.99 3.10 16.04
CA GLU A 352 -17.65 4.34 16.49
C GLU A 352 -17.99 5.31 15.35
N THR A 353 -17.32 5.21 14.20
CA THR A 353 -17.46 6.19 13.11
C THR A 353 -17.92 5.56 11.81
N GLY A 354 -17.69 4.25 11.62
CA GLY A 354 -17.84 3.57 10.34
C GLY A 354 -16.82 3.99 9.28
N LEU A 355 -15.81 4.80 9.64
CA LEU A 355 -14.74 5.24 8.75
C LEU A 355 -13.57 4.27 8.80
N ASP A 356 -12.90 4.12 7.66
CA ASP A 356 -11.68 3.33 7.55
C ASP A 356 -10.46 4.24 7.75
N PHE A 357 -9.56 3.85 8.65
CA PHE A 357 -8.29 4.54 8.91
C PHE A 357 -7.24 4.10 7.89
N PHE A 358 -6.93 5.00 6.96
CA PHE A 358 -5.94 4.83 5.90
C PHE A 358 -4.63 5.50 6.28
N GLU A 359 -4.26 5.54 7.55
CA GLU A 359 -3.05 6.22 8.05
C GLU A 359 -3.13 7.75 7.89
N ALA A 360 -2.82 8.31 6.72
CA ALA A 360 -2.84 9.76 6.53
C ALA A 360 -4.25 10.37 6.50
N ARG A 361 -5.27 9.59 6.14
CA ARG A 361 -6.66 10.06 5.98
C ARG A 361 -7.67 9.06 6.50
N TYR A 362 -8.89 9.53 6.75
CA TYR A 362 -10.05 8.67 6.99
C TYR A 362 -10.88 8.58 5.73
N PHE A 363 -11.29 7.36 5.38
CA PHE A 363 -12.11 7.06 4.22
C PHE A 363 -13.54 6.75 4.64
N SER A 364 -14.50 7.39 3.97
CA SER A 364 -15.92 7.05 4.12
C SER A 364 -16.33 6.13 2.98
N SER A 365 -16.65 4.88 3.29
CA SER A 365 -17.14 3.91 2.31
C SER A 365 -18.53 4.26 1.77
N ALA A 366 -19.40 4.89 2.58
CA ALA A 366 -20.70 5.37 2.12
C ALA A 366 -20.56 6.49 1.08
N GLN A 367 -19.68 7.46 1.33
CA GLN A 367 -19.42 8.53 0.36
C GLN A 367 -18.49 8.07 -0.77
N GLY A 368 -17.66 7.04 -0.55
CA GLY A 368 -16.65 6.54 -1.47
C GLY A 368 -15.52 7.54 -1.71
N ARG A 369 -15.16 8.33 -0.68
CA ARG A 369 -14.11 9.35 -0.73
C ARG A 369 -13.51 9.60 0.66
N PHE A 370 -12.35 10.26 0.70
CA PHE A 370 -11.70 10.66 1.94
C PHE A 370 -12.41 11.85 2.62
N THR A 371 -12.29 11.95 3.94
CA THR A 371 -12.87 13.05 4.75
C THR A 371 -11.96 14.29 4.81
N SER A 372 -10.73 14.18 4.34
CA SER A 372 -9.77 15.29 4.22
C SER A 372 -9.17 15.32 2.81
N PRO A 373 -8.69 16.49 2.36
CA PRO A 373 -7.90 16.58 1.13
C PRO A 373 -6.64 15.75 1.26
N ASP A 374 -6.15 15.25 0.14
CA ASP A 374 -4.82 14.67 0.02
C ASP A 374 -3.78 15.68 0.51
N PRO A 375 -2.97 15.35 1.53
CA PRO A 375 -1.93 16.24 2.03
C PRO A 375 -0.76 16.40 1.03
N LEU A 376 -0.78 15.72 -0.13
CA LEU A 376 0.16 15.94 -1.22
C LEU A 376 0.19 17.41 -1.67
N THR A 377 1.34 18.03 -1.55
CA THR A 377 1.56 19.46 -1.81
C THR A 377 1.89 19.79 -3.26
N TRP A 378 1.18 19.19 -4.24
CA TRP A 378 1.53 19.27 -5.67
C TRP A 378 1.69 20.70 -6.22
N GLN A 379 1.03 21.71 -5.65
CA GLN A 379 1.14 23.11 -6.09
C GLN A 379 2.56 23.67 -5.92
N VAL A 380 3.30 23.16 -4.92
CA VAL A 380 4.67 23.59 -4.63
C VAL A 380 5.63 23.24 -5.76
N TRP A 381 5.28 22.21 -6.53
CA TRP A 381 6.07 21.73 -7.64
C TRP A 381 6.08 22.73 -8.81
N GLN A 382 5.07 23.60 -8.92
CA GLN A 382 5.00 24.63 -9.97
C GLN A 382 6.20 25.59 -9.94
N TYR A 383 6.76 25.84 -8.75
CA TYR A 383 7.82 26.81 -8.53
C TYR A 383 9.14 26.16 -8.08
N GLY A 384 9.19 24.81 -8.08
CA GLY A 384 10.36 24.02 -7.69
C GLY A 384 11.43 23.92 -8.78
N SER A 385 12.28 22.89 -8.71
CA SER A 385 13.29 22.56 -9.73
C SER A 385 12.67 22.28 -11.12
N ASP A 386 13.49 22.04 -12.15
CA ASP A 386 12.97 21.56 -13.44
C ASP A 386 12.20 20.23 -13.29
N ASP A 387 12.65 19.34 -12.41
CA ASP A 387 12.01 18.06 -12.13
C ASP A 387 10.72 18.23 -11.35
N ASP A 388 10.67 19.17 -10.41
CA ASP A 388 9.42 19.53 -9.75
C ASP A 388 8.44 20.15 -10.76
N ARG A 389 8.90 21.05 -11.64
CA ARG A 389 8.04 21.56 -12.71
C ARG A 389 7.58 20.44 -13.66
N ALA A 390 8.40 19.43 -13.94
CA ALA A 390 8.01 18.26 -14.72
C ALA A 390 6.96 17.41 -13.98
N LYS A 391 7.13 17.15 -12.68
CA LYS A 391 6.11 16.50 -11.82
C LYS A 391 4.82 17.30 -11.79
N PHE A 392 4.92 18.63 -11.70
CA PHE A 392 3.76 19.51 -11.78
C PHE A 392 3.06 19.37 -13.13
N GLN A 393 3.81 19.40 -14.24
CA GLN A 393 3.25 19.19 -15.59
C GLN A 393 2.58 17.81 -15.73
N GLU A 394 3.20 16.74 -15.23
CA GLU A 394 2.61 15.40 -15.24
C GLU A 394 1.36 15.35 -14.37
N PHE A 395 1.41 15.89 -13.16
CA PHE A 395 0.29 15.91 -12.23
C PHE A 395 -0.91 16.67 -12.82
N ILE A 396 -0.70 17.87 -13.37
CA ILE A 396 -1.78 18.67 -13.96
C ILE A 396 -2.23 18.14 -15.33
N SER A 397 -1.45 17.29 -16.00
CA SER A 397 -1.84 16.66 -17.27
C SER A 397 -2.98 15.65 -17.11
N ASP A 398 -3.21 15.18 -15.88
CA ASP A 398 -4.29 14.28 -15.53
C ASP A 398 -5.32 15.01 -14.65
N PRO A 399 -6.47 15.43 -15.23
CA PRO A 399 -7.49 16.18 -14.51
C PRO A 399 -8.04 15.47 -13.26
N GLN A 400 -7.91 14.14 -13.16
CA GLN A 400 -8.39 13.39 -11.99
C GLN A 400 -7.54 13.66 -10.74
N ASN A 401 -6.30 14.13 -10.89
CA ASN A 401 -5.40 14.44 -9.78
C ASN A 401 -5.86 15.66 -8.96
N PHE A 402 -6.68 16.55 -9.53
CA PHE A 402 -7.20 17.71 -8.82
C PHE A 402 -8.29 17.36 -7.79
N ASN A 403 -8.84 16.15 -7.83
CA ASN A 403 -9.77 15.69 -6.81
C ASN A 403 -9.03 15.07 -5.63
N LEU A 404 -8.63 15.94 -4.70
CA LEU A 404 -7.87 15.55 -3.52
C LEU A 404 -8.63 14.66 -2.52
N TYR A 405 -9.89 14.32 -2.76
CA TYR A 405 -10.63 13.40 -1.89
C TYR A 405 -10.95 12.07 -2.56
N ALA A 406 -10.74 11.95 -3.88
CA ALA A 406 -11.15 10.78 -4.63
C ALA A 406 -10.37 9.55 -4.14
N TYR A 407 -11.08 8.45 -3.91
CA TYR A 407 -10.45 7.18 -3.60
C TYR A 407 -10.06 6.48 -4.90
N VAL A 408 -8.75 6.21 -5.04
CA VAL A 408 -8.16 5.38 -6.11
C VAL A 408 -8.72 5.63 -7.51
N ARG A 409 -8.85 6.91 -7.88
CA ARG A 409 -9.37 7.37 -9.19
C ARG A 409 -10.76 6.82 -9.53
N ASN A 410 -11.57 6.54 -8.51
CA ASN A 410 -12.88 5.92 -8.64
C ASN A 410 -12.88 4.52 -9.29
N ASN A 411 -11.77 3.77 -9.22
CA ASN A 411 -11.69 2.37 -9.65
C ASN A 411 -11.24 1.45 -8.51
N PRO A 412 -12.11 1.24 -7.49
CA PRO A 412 -11.75 0.53 -6.27
C PRO A 412 -11.69 -0.99 -6.42
N LEU A 413 -11.97 -1.51 -7.62
CA LEU A 413 -11.86 -2.94 -7.94
C LEU A 413 -10.53 -3.31 -8.59
N LYS A 414 -9.72 -2.30 -8.94
CA LYS A 414 -8.42 -2.45 -9.58
C LYS A 414 -7.29 -1.92 -8.71
N TYR A 415 -7.55 -0.89 -7.92
CA TYR A 415 -6.55 -0.15 -7.17
C TYR A 415 -6.89 -0.10 -5.69
N THR A 416 -5.87 0.01 -4.86
CA THR A 416 -5.94 0.24 -3.41
C THR A 416 -5.12 1.47 -3.05
N ASP A 417 -5.47 2.17 -1.98
CA ASP A 417 -4.62 3.23 -1.39
C ASP A 417 -3.98 2.68 -0.10
N PRO A 418 -2.68 2.35 -0.10
CA PRO A 418 -2.03 1.76 1.07
C PRO A 418 -1.77 2.75 2.21
N THR A 419 -1.71 4.06 1.98
CA THR A 419 -1.26 5.03 3.01
C THR A 419 -2.20 6.23 3.16
N GLY A 420 -3.30 6.24 2.40
CA GLY A 420 -4.20 7.38 2.34
C GLY A 420 -3.56 8.59 1.67
N THR A 421 -2.48 8.45 0.89
CA THR A 421 -1.83 9.54 0.13
C THR A 421 -1.32 9.06 -1.23
N TYR A 422 -1.47 7.77 -1.51
CA TYR A 422 -0.61 7.12 -2.49
C TYR A 422 -1.39 6.35 -3.54
N TYR A 423 -0.87 6.43 -4.77
CA TYR A 423 -1.14 5.48 -5.83
C TYR A 423 0.19 5.09 -6.53
N CYS A 424 0.54 3.79 -6.65
CA CYS A 424 1.69 3.34 -7.50
C CYS A 424 1.26 3.57 -8.95
N ASN A 425 1.98 4.45 -9.67
CA ASN A 425 1.75 4.77 -11.08
C ASN A 425 2.53 3.86 -12.05
N GLY A 426 3.41 2.99 -11.54
CA GLY A 426 4.13 1.97 -12.32
C GLY A 426 3.31 0.69 -12.47
N SER A 427 3.74 -0.22 -13.35
CA SER A 427 3.19 -1.58 -13.31
C SER A 427 3.67 -2.30 -12.03
N ASP A 428 2.89 -3.24 -11.50
CA ASP A 428 3.34 -4.10 -10.38
C ASP A 428 4.71 -4.75 -10.67
N ALA A 429 5.01 -5.03 -11.95
CA ALA A 429 6.30 -5.58 -12.37
C ALA A 429 7.46 -4.60 -12.19
N ASP A 430 7.24 -3.30 -12.41
CA ASP A 430 8.25 -2.26 -12.24
C ASP A 430 8.46 -1.94 -10.75
N CYS A 431 7.35 -1.78 -10.00
CA CYS A 431 7.35 -1.62 -8.54
C CYS A 431 8.09 -2.83 -7.88
N LYS A 432 7.86 -4.08 -8.33
CA LYS A 432 8.59 -5.29 -7.86
C LYS A 432 10.06 -5.38 -8.28
N LYS A 433 10.45 -4.85 -9.45
CA LYS A 433 11.86 -4.87 -9.90
C LYS A 433 12.75 -4.00 -9.04
N VAL A 434 12.28 -2.81 -8.68
CA VAL A 434 13.01 -1.91 -7.78
C VAL A 434 13.11 -2.53 -6.39
N GLU A 435 12.05 -3.17 -5.90
CA GLU A 435 12.08 -3.92 -4.65
C GLU A 435 13.10 -5.08 -4.69
N ALA A 436 13.16 -5.84 -5.79
CA ALA A 436 14.14 -6.89 -5.97
C ALA A 436 15.59 -6.33 -5.94
N ALA A 437 15.82 -5.17 -6.57
CA ALA A 437 17.11 -4.49 -6.54
C ALA A 437 17.49 -4.00 -5.13
N TYR A 438 16.53 -3.46 -4.39
CA TYR A 438 16.73 -3.09 -2.98
C TYR A 438 17.17 -4.29 -2.14
N ASN A 439 16.53 -5.45 -2.35
CA ASN A 439 16.87 -6.68 -1.66
C ASN A 439 18.27 -7.22 -2.02
N GLN A 440 18.68 -7.09 -3.28
CA GLN A 440 20.05 -7.44 -3.72
C GLN A 440 21.10 -6.53 -3.06
N ALA A 441 20.85 -5.23 -2.99
CA ALA A 441 21.75 -4.31 -2.29
C ALA A 441 21.84 -4.60 -0.78
N LYS A 442 20.72 -5.00 -0.16
CA LYS A 442 20.69 -5.46 1.24
C LYS A 442 21.49 -6.74 1.44
N ALA A 443 21.42 -7.68 0.50
CA ALA A 443 22.23 -8.90 0.52
C ALA A 443 23.74 -8.56 0.41
N ALA A 444 24.10 -7.62 -0.47
CA ALA A 444 25.47 -7.14 -0.58
C ALA A 444 25.99 -6.54 0.74
N ALA A 445 25.19 -5.68 1.38
CA ALA A 445 25.53 -5.04 2.66
C ALA A 445 25.67 -6.04 3.83
N ALA A 446 25.07 -7.23 3.72
CA ALA A 446 25.18 -8.29 4.72
C ALA A 446 26.45 -9.14 4.56
N ASN A 447 27.17 -9.01 3.44
CA ASN A 447 28.38 -9.80 3.19
C ASN A 447 29.53 -9.40 4.13
N LYS A 448 30.14 -10.40 4.77
CA LYS A 448 31.27 -10.22 5.70
C LYS A 448 32.59 -9.89 5.01
N ASP A 449 32.70 -10.15 3.70
CA ASP A 449 33.87 -9.82 2.87
C ASP A 449 34.01 -8.31 2.63
N LEU A 450 32.93 -7.55 2.87
CA LEU A 450 33.00 -6.10 2.97
C LEU A 450 33.64 -5.67 4.29
N SER A 451 34.39 -4.59 4.25
CA SER A 451 34.85 -3.91 5.46
C SER A 451 33.65 -3.34 6.24
N LYS A 452 33.87 -2.97 7.51
CA LYS A 452 32.84 -2.33 8.32
C LYS A 452 32.34 -1.03 7.68
N ASP A 453 33.23 -0.27 7.06
CA ASP A 453 32.92 1.03 6.45
C ASP A 453 32.18 0.85 5.11
N GLU A 454 32.56 -0.16 4.32
CA GLU A 454 31.87 -0.49 3.07
C GLU A 454 30.41 -0.92 3.34
N ARG A 455 30.19 -1.76 4.36
CA ARG A 455 28.84 -2.12 4.80
C ARG A 455 28.07 -0.92 5.32
N ALA A 456 28.71 -0.06 6.13
CA ALA A 456 28.05 1.11 6.68
C ALA A 456 27.61 2.07 5.58
N ALA A 457 28.39 2.22 4.52
CA ALA A 457 28.09 3.09 3.40
C ALA A 457 26.88 2.60 2.58
N ILE A 458 26.77 1.30 2.28
CA ILE A 458 25.57 0.73 1.63
C ILE A 458 24.36 0.84 2.56
N ASN A 459 24.51 0.50 3.85
CA ASN A 459 23.40 0.55 4.81
C ASN A 459 22.89 1.98 5.05
N LYS A 460 23.76 3.00 4.96
CA LYS A 460 23.36 4.41 5.01
C LYS A 460 22.41 4.73 3.86
N THR A 461 22.74 4.28 2.64
CA THR A 461 21.88 4.45 1.46
C THR A 461 20.59 3.65 1.55
N LEU A 462 20.63 2.39 1.99
CA LEU A 462 19.41 1.58 2.18
C LEU A 462 18.46 2.15 3.22
N LYS A 463 19.01 2.70 4.31
CA LYS A 463 18.23 3.40 5.34
C LYS A 463 17.62 4.69 4.80
N PHE A 464 18.37 5.42 4.00
CA PHE A 464 17.91 6.63 3.35
C PHE A 464 16.77 6.37 2.37
N LEU A 465 16.92 5.36 1.50
CA LEU A 465 15.86 4.91 0.59
C LEU A 465 14.61 4.47 1.36
N GLY A 466 14.79 3.90 2.56
CA GLY A 466 13.72 3.36 3.38
C GLY A 466 13.04 2.19 2.71
N LYS A 467 11.88 1.81 3.24
CA LYS A 467 11.05 0.78 2.61
C LYS A 467 10.17 1.39 1.53
N PRO A 468 9.80 0.61 0.50
CA PRO A 468 8.71 1.00 -0.38
C PRO A 468 7.48 1.39 0.46
N GLY A 469 6.99 2.63 0.28
CA GLY A 469 5.85 3.18 1.03
C GLY A 469 6.19 3.90 2.33
N GLU A 470 7.45 3.96 2.76
CA GLU A 470 7.86 4.74 3.93
C GLU A 470 7.91 6.23 3.60
N VAL A 471 7.22 7.07 4.38
CA VAL A 471 7.27 8.53 4.22
C VAL A 471 8.54 9.06 4.88
N ASN A 472 9.67 8.94 4.17
CA ASN A 472 11.01 9.34 4.64
C ASN A 472 11.63 10.48 3.79
N GLY A 473 10.82 11.11 2.93
CA GLY A 473 11.29 12.12 1.98
C GLY A 473 11.93 11.54 0.71
N VAL A 474 11.92 10.22 0.50
CA VAL A 474 12.33 9.58 -0.75
C VAL A 474 11.11 9.15 -1.56
N VAL A 475 11.10 9.50 -2.85
CA VAL A 475 10.04 9.15 -3.79
C VAL A 475 10.63 8.36 -4.95
N VAL A 476 10.10 7.17 -5.21
CA VAL A 476 10.50 6.37 -6.39
C VAL A 476 9.41 6.46 -7.45
N VAL A 477 9.78 6.89 -8.65
CA VAL A 477 8.85 7.07 -9.79
C VAL A 477 9.38 6.39 -11.05
N PHE A 478 8.49 6.18 -12.02
CA PHE A 478 8.80 5.54 -13.30
C PHE A 478 8.48 6.49 -14.45
N GLY A 479 9.50 6.87 -15.22
CA GLY A 479 9.39 7.91 -16.24
C GLY A 479 10.65 7.99 -17.09
N ALA A 480 10.65 8.78 -18.16
CA ALA A 480 11.83 8.92 -19.01
C ALA A 480 12.99 9.51 -18.19
N ALA A 481 14.02 8.71 -17.91
CA ALA A 481 15.23 9.24 -17.29
C ALA A 481 16.02 10.03 -18.35
N ALA A 482 16.69 11.11 -17.93
CA ALA A 482 17.45 11.94 -18.85
C ALA A 482 18.47 11.10 -19.65
N LYS A 483 18.46 11.27 -20.98
CA LYS A 483 19.51 10.83 -21.92
C LYS A 483 19.93 9.34 -21.84
N GLY A 484 18.98 8.44 -21.58
CA GLY A 484 19.18 6.99 -21.71
C GLY A 484 19.78 6.30 -20.49
N ALA A 485 19.84 6.97 -19.33
CA ALA A 485 20.19 6.36 -18.05
C ALA A 485 19.10 5.36 -17.59
N THR A 486 19.48 4.39 -16.76
CA THR A 486 18.53 3.45 -16.14
C THR A 486 17.72 4.12 -15.04
N ALA A 487 18.34 5.03 -14.29
CA ALA A 487 17.69 5.86 -13.29
C ALA A 487 18.42 7.20 -13.13
N VAL A 488 17.78 8.15 -12.46
CA VAL A 488 18.36 9.45 -12.07
C VAL A 488 17.78 9.89 -10.73
N THR A 489 18.62 10.48 -9.88
CA THR A 489 18.20 11.12 -8.63
C THR A 489 18.17 12.64 -8.73
N ASP A 490 17.11 13.23 -8.17
CA ASP A 490 16.98 14.67 -7.95
C ASP A 490 16.57 14.95 -6.51
N THR A 491 17.28 15.86 -5.85
CA THR A 491 17.01 16.28 -4.48
C THR A 491 16.69 17.76 -4.42
N THR A 492 15.57 18.10 -3.79
CA THR A 492 15.09 19.48 -3.65
C THR A 492 14.56 19.76 -2.26
N LYS A 493 14.77 20.99 -1.78
CA LYS A 493 14.21 21.50 -0.54
C LYS A 493 12.93 22.23 -0.87
N SER A 494 11.84 21.77 -0.29
CA SER A 494 10.53 22.35 -0.48
C SER A 494 9.83 22.52 0.87
N PHE A 495 9.47 23.75 1.22
CA PHE A 495 8.71 24.07 2.44
C PHE A 495 9.32 23.54 3.75
N GLY A 496 10.65 23.63 3.88
CA GLY A 496 11.38 23.20 5.08
C GLY A 496 11.66 21.69 5.15
N SER A 497 11.13 20.90 4.21
CA SER A 497 11.40 19.47 4.07
C SER A 497 12.28 19.22 2.85
N THR A 498 13.21 18.27 2.95
CA THR A 498 13.97 17.80 1.78
C THR A 498 13.26 16.60 1.17
N ILE A 499 13.15 16.59 -0.16
CA ILE A 499 12.62 15.47 -0.93
C ILE A 499 13.68 15.02 -1.92
N THR A 500 13.91 13.71 -2.00
CA THR A 500 14.74 13.09 -3.03
C THR A 500 13.87 12.19 -3.90
N THR A 501 13.82 12.45 -5.20
CA THR A 501 13.11 11.64 -6.17
C THR A 501 14.10 10.79 -6.97
N ILE A 502 13.84 9.49 -7.07
CA ILE A 502 14.59 8.57 -7.92
C ILE A 502 13.67 8.11 -9.05
N THR A 503 14.01 8.49 -10.28
CA THR A 503 13.22 8.19 -11.48
C THR A 503 13.86 7.04 -12.25
N PHE A 504 13.15 5.92 -12.42
CA PHE A 504 13.60 4.79 -13.24
C PHE A 504 13.00 4.86 -14.66
N ASP A 505 13.84 4.69 -15.69
CA ASP A 505 13.37 4.60 -17.08
C ASP A 505 12.79 3.20 -17.36
N PRO A 506 11.49 3.06 -17.65
CA PRO A 506 10.87 1.74 -17.84
C PRO A 506 11.47 0.93 -19.00
N LYS A 507 11.95 1.59 -20.07
CA LYS A 507 12.56 0.90 -21.23
C LYS A 507 13.92 0.31 -20.89
N ASN A 508 14.69 1.01 -20.07
CA ASN A 508 15.99 0.53 -19.60
C ASN A 508 15.82 -0.47 -18.46
N LEU A 509 14.86 -0.25 -17.55
CA LEU A 509 14.46 -1.16 -16.48
C LEU A 509 14.02 -2.54 -17.01
N ALA A 510 13.42 -2.58 -18.20
CA ALA A 510 13.06 -3.84 -18.87
C ALA A 510 14.28 -4.71 -19.23
N ARG A 511 15.46 -4.13 -19.39
CA ARG A 511 16.67 -4.78 -19.93
C ARG A 511 17.72 -5.13 -18.88
N VAL A 512 17.51 -4.71 -17.63
CA VAL A 512 18.43 -4.95 -16.51
C VAL A 512 17.82 -5.92 -15.52
N ASP A 513 18.63 -6.84 -15.01
CA ASP A 513 18.22 -7.74 -13.93
C ASP A 513 18.28 -7.01 -12.57
N ALA A 514 17.68 -7.62 -11.54
CA ALA A 514 17.64 -7.03 -10.19
C ALA A 514 19.05 -6.82 -9.59
N ARG A 515 20.03 -7.63 -10.00
CA ARG A 515 21.40 -7.55 -9.49
C ARG A 515 22.11 -6.31 -10.03
N THR A 516 22.10 -6.11 -11.34
CA THR A 516 22.63 -4.91 -11.99
C THR A 516 21.84 -3.68 -11.59
N LEU A 517 20.52 -3.81 -11.43
CA LEU A 517 19.68 -2.70 -10.95
C LEU A 517 20.01 -2.31 -9.50
N SER A 518 20.47 -3.23 -8.65
CA SER A 518 20.87 -2.90 -7.27
C SER A 518 22.08 -1.99 -7.18
N GLU A 519 23.03 -2.13 -8.12
CA GLU A 519 24.16 -1.22 -8.28
C GLU A 519 23.66 0.18 -8.64
N THR A 520 22.74 0.29 -9.61
CA THR A 520 22.12 1.57 -10.00
C THR A 520 21.29 2.19 -8.87
N LEU A 521 20.45 1.41 -8.19
CA LEU A 521 19.62 1.90 -7.09
C LEU A 521 20.47 2.49 -5.95
N ILE A 522 21.58 1.82 -5.60
CA ILE A 522 22.49 2.32 -4.56
C ILE A 522 23.32 3.49 -5.06
N HIS A 523 23.70 3.52 -6.33
CA HIS A 523 24.31 4.70 -6.93
C HIS A 523 23.39 5.92 -6.78
N GLU A 524 22.19 5.83 -7.32
CA GLU A 524 21.18 6.90 -7.29
C GLU A 524 20.78 7.27 -5.85
N GLY A 525 20.56 6.28 -4.98
CA GLY A 525 20.26 6.55 -3.57
C GLY A 525 21.41 7.23 -2.82
N THR A 526 22.66 7.04 -3.25
CA THR A 526 23.82 7.70 -2.61
C THR A 526 23.86 9.19 -2.95
N HIS A 527 23.50 9.59 -4.17
CA HIS A 527 23.25 11.00 -4.48
C HIS A 527 22.19 11.59 -3.55
N GLY A 528 21.11 10.85 -3.32
CA GLY A 528 20.09 11.21 -2.34
C GLY A 528 20.64 11.42 -0.93
N VAL A 529 21.45 10.49 -0.43
CA VAL A 529 22.10 10.61 0.89
C VAL A 529 22.96 11.86 1.02
N ASP A 530 23.69 12.21 -0.03
CA ASP A 530 24.64 13.32 -0.03
C ASP A 530 23.91 14.67 -0.15
N ASP A 531 22.86 14.71 -0.96
CA ASP A 531 22.13 15.93 -1.30
C ASP A 531 21.00 16.24 -0.31
N PHE A 532 20.45 15.21 0.37
CA PHE A 532 19.30 15.38 1.27
C PHE A 532 19.54 16.37 2.43
N PRO A 533 20.70 16.37 3.10
CA PRO A 533 21.01 17.38 4.13
C PRO A 533 21.15 18.80 3.56
N LEU A 534 21.56 18.90 2.29
CA LEU A 534 21.72 20.17 1.59
C LEU A 534 20.39 20.71 1.09
N GLY A 535 19.47 19.81 0.74
CA GLY A 535 18.19 20.14 0.15
C GLY A 535 18.30 20.58 -1.31
N HIS A 536 19.37 20.21 -2.00
CA HIS A 536 19.55 20.51 -3.41
C HIS A 536 20.60 19.59 -4.01
N ASN A 537 20.51 19.35 -5.32
CA ASN A 537 21.57 18.75 -6.11
C ASN A 537 22.89 19.54 -6.01
N PRO A 538 24.05 18.93 -6.29
CA PRO A 538 25.34 19.61 -6.29
C PRO A 538 25.36 20.85 -7.20
N MET A 539 25.80 21.98 -6.64
CA MET A 539 25.84 23.28 -7.36
C MET A 539 27.20 23.61 -7.97
N THR A 540 28.22 22.78 -7.75
CA THR A 540 29.57 23.01 -8.26
C THR A 540 30.15 21.71 -8.79
N LYS A 541 31.03 21.80 -9.78
CA LYS A 541 31.79 20.66 -10.29
C LYS A 541 32.53 19.86 -9.20
N ALA A 542 33.03 20.54 -8.17
CA ALA A 542 33.72 19.87 -7.07
C ALA A 542 32.76 19.06 -6.19
N ALA A 543 31.56 19.62 -5.92
CA ALA A 543 30.51 18.89 -5.21
C ALA A 543 30.00 17.70 -6.03
N GLU A 544 29.71 17.90 -7.31
CA GLU A 544 29.28 16.83 -8.24
C GLU A 544 30.33 15.71 -8.33
N MET A 545 31.61 16.08 -8.47
CA MET A 545 32.69 15.07 -8.48
C MET A 545 32.73 14.28 -7.17
N GLN A 546 32.45 14.92 -6.04
CA GLN A 546 32.47 14.26 -4.75
C GLN A 546 31.27 13.32 -4.55
N THR A 547 30.06 13.73 -4.93
CA THR A 547 28.86 12.89 -4.84
C THR A 547 28.97 11.70 -5.80
N GLU A 548 29.49 11.91 -7.01
CA GLU A 548 29.80 10.84 -7.97
C GLU A 548 30.86 9.86 -7.44
N MET A 549 31.91 10.35 -6.79
CA MET A 549 32.90 9.48 -6.14
C MET A 549 32.26 8.61 -5.05
N ASN A 550 31.34 9.18 -4.26
CA ASN A 550 30.62 8.45 -3.22
C ASN A 550 29.68 7.40 -3.84
N ALA A 551 28.91 7.78 -4.86
CA ALA A 551 27.95 6.93 -5.55
C ALA A 551 28.63 5.74 -6.23
N TYR A 552 29.69 5.96 -7.02
CA TYR A 552 30.46 4.87 -7.64
C TYR A 552 31.21 4.01 -6.63
N SER A 553 31.65 4.57 -5.50
CA SER A 553 32.24 3.79 -4.40
C SER A 553 31.21 2.85 -3.77
N ASN A 554 29.99 3.33 -3.50
CA ASN A 554 28.89 2.52 -2.98
C ASN A 554 28.41 1.47 -3.99
N GLN A 555 28.33 1.82 -5.27
CA GLN A 555 28.07 0.89 -6.36
C GLN A 555 29.13 -0.22 -6.42
N SER A 556 30.41 0.15 -6.28
CA SER A 556 31.53 -0.80 -6.18
C SER A 556 31.41 -1.71 -4.96
N ASN A 557 30.98 -1.18 -3.81
CA ASN A 557 30.73 -1.96 -2.59
C ASN A 557 29.60 -2.98 -2.79
N VAL A 558 28.53 -2.63 -3.51
CA VAL A 558 27.44 -3.57 -3.85
C VAL A 558 27.98 -4.72 -4.71
N ALA A 559 28.72 -4.42 -5.77
CA ALA A 559 29.32 -5.44 -6.63
C ALA A 559 30.27 -6.38 -5.84
N LYS A 560 31.11 -5.80 -4.98
CA LYS A 560 31.99 -6.55 -4.06
C LYS A 560 31.21 -7.43 -3.10
N GLY A 561 30.16 -6.90 -2.48
CA GLY A 561 29.30 -7.62 -1.54
C GLY A 561 28.50 -8.75 -2.20
N LEU A 562 28.19 -8.63 -3.50
CA LEU A 562 27.58 -9.70 -4.28
C LEU A 562 28.61 -10.69 -4.86
N GLY A 563 29.90 -10.36 -4.86
CA GLY A 563 30.96 -11.19 -5.42
C GLY A 563 30.94 -11.27 -6.95
N VAL A 564 30.28 -10.33 -7.64
CA VAL A 564 30.12 -10.33 -9.11
C VAL A 564 30.74 -9.07 -9.72
N ALA A 565 31.40 -9.22 -10.87
CA ALA A 565 31.99 -8.08 -11.58
C ALA A 565 30.93 -7.03 -11.97
N SER A 566 31.18 -5.78 -11.62
CA SER A 566 30.32 -4.65 -11.94
C SER A 566 30.31 -4.41 -13.46
N PRO A 567 29.14 -4.26 -14.11
CA PRO A 567 29.05 -3.88 -15.53
C PRO A 567 29.76 -2.57 -15.87
N TRP A 568 29.98 -1.70 -14.88
CA TRP A 568 30.66 -0.41 -15.03
C TRP A 568 32.16 -0.48 -14.72
N GLY A 569 32.69 -1.67 -14.43
CA GLY A 569 34.11 -1.91 -14.17
C GLY A 569 34.62 -1.35 -12.84
N VAL A 570 33.73 -0.88 -11.95
CA VAL A 570 34.11 -0.29 -10.65
C VAL A 570 34.50 -1.34 -9.61
N TRP A 571 34.25 -2.63 -9.87
CA TRP A 571 34.75 -3.76 -9.08
C TRP A 571 34.72 -5.07 -9.88
N SER A 572 35.66 -5.97 -9.60
CA SER A 572 35.64 -7.37 -10.03
C SER A 572 36.47 -8.25 -9.09
N PRO A 573 36.25 -9.58 -9.04
CA PRO A 573 37.07 -10.47 -8.22
C PRO A 573 38.57 -10.34 -8.56
N GLY A 574 39.41 -10.11 -7.56
CA GLY A 574 40.87 -9.99 -7.73
C GLY A 574 41.37 -8.62 -8.18
N ILE A 575 40.51 -7.60 -8.34
CA ILE A 575 40.94 -6.22 -8.58
C ILE A 575 41.77 -5.71 -7.40
N SER A 576 42.89 -5.02 -7.68
CA SER A 576 43.67 -4.36 -6.62
C SER A 576 42.91 -3.14 -6.09
N ASP A 577 43.12 -2.76 -4.83
CA ASP A 577 42.49 -1.55 -4.27
C ASP A 577 42.88 -0.29 -5.06
N ALA A 578 44.11 -0.22 -5.57
CA ALA A 578 44.57 0.89 -6.41
C ALA A 578 43.82 0.97 -7.74
N ASP A 579 43.63 -0.16 -8.42
CA ASP A 579 42.90 -0.21 -9.69
C ASP A 579 41.41 0.04 -9.51
N ARG A 580 40.85 -0.45 -8.39
CA ARG A 580 39.47 -0.19 -7.99
C ARG A 580 39.23 1.31 -7.78
N GLN A 581 40.07 1.98 -7.00
CA GLN A 581 39.96 3.42 -6.77
C GLN A 581 40.13 4.22 -8.06
N LYS A 582 41.05 3.80 -8.94
CA LYS A 582 41.22 4.41 -10.27
C LYS A 582 39.97 4.24 -11.15
N ALA A 583 39.32 3.08 -11.12
CA ALA A 583 38.09 2.83 -11.87
C ALA A 583 36.92 3.68 -11.35
N ILE A 584 36.77 3.81 -10.03
CA ILE A 584 35.78 4.71 -9.40
C ILE A 584 36.04 6.15 -9.85
N GLN A 585 37.28 6.62 -9.74
CA GLN A 585 37.65 7.98 -10.13
C GLN A 585 37.40 8.29 -11.60
N ASN A 586 37.72 7.34 -12.50
CA ASN A 586 37.49 7.52 -13.94
C ASN A 586 35.99 7.60 -14.27
N ASN A 587 35.15 6.79 -13.63
CA ASN A 587 33.70 6.82 -13.83
C ASN A 587 33.10 8.11 -13.26
N ALA A 588 33.49 8.52 -12.05
CA ALA A 588 33.07 9.78 -11.46
C ALA A 588 33.45 10.98 -12.36
N GLN A 589 34.71 11.06 -12.81
CA GLN A 589 35.15 12.13 -13.73
C GLN A 589 34.36 12.16 -15.05
N LYS A 590 34.01 10.98 -15.59
CA LYS A 590 33.22 10.88 -16.80
C LYS A 590 31.79 11.38 -16.56
N SER A 591 31.16 10.97 -15.45
CA SER A 591 29.81 11.40 -15.09
C SER A 591 29.74 12.90 -14.83
N THR A 592 30.66 13.43 -14.02
CA THR A 592 30.80 14.89 -13.77
C THR A 592 31.01 15.67 -15.07
N ARG A 593 31.79 15.14 -16.04
CA ARG A 593 31.96 15.80 -17.34
C ARG A 593 30.65 15.83 -18.13
N ILE A 594 29.87 14.75 -18.10
CA ILE A 594 28.55 14.68 -18.73
C ILE A 594 27.60 15.67 -18.06
N TRP A 595 27.59 15.74 -16.72
CA TRP A 595 26.84 16.72 -15.95
C TRP A 595 27.17 18.17 -16.37
N CYS A 596 28.47 18.51 -16.49
CA CYS A 596 28.90 19.81 -17.01
C CYS A 596 28.38 20.11 -18.43
N GLN A 597 28.41 19.11 -19.32
CA GLN A 597 27.92 19.26 -20.70
C GLN A 597 26.40 19.44 -20.76
N ASN A 598 25.69 19.03 -19.70
CA ASN A 598 24.24 19.05 -19.62
C ASN A 598 23.70 20.28 -18.87
N GLY A 599 24.52 21.30 -18.65
CA GLY A 599 24.10 22.55 -18.00
C GLY A 599 24.50 22.66 -16.52
N GLY A 600 25.20 21.66 -15.98
CA GLY A 600 25.81 21.74 -14.64
C GLY A 600 26.80 22.91 -14.52
N ASN A 601 26.84 23.54 -13.35
CA ASN A 601 27.72 24.67 -13.10
C ASN A 601 29.18 24.22 -12.90
N CYS A 602 29.93 24.24 -13.99
CA CYS A 602 31.32 23.77 -14.05
C CYS A 602 32.35 24.85 -14.35
N LYS A 603 31.96 26.12 -14.21
CA LYS A 603 32.85 27.27 -14.37
C LYS A 603 33.66 27.54 -13.12
#